data_AF-A0A969ZWM1-F1
#
_entry.id   AF-A0A969ZWM1-F1
#
_cell.length_a   1.000
_cell.length_b   1.000
_cell.length_c   1.000
_cell.angle_alpha   90.00
_cell.angle_beta   90.00
_cell.angle_gamma   90.00
#
_symmetry.space_group_name_H-M   'P 1'
#
loop_
_entity.id
_entity.type
_entity.pdbx_description
1 polymer ?
#
loop_
_entity_poly.entity_id
_entity_poly.type
_entity_poly.pdbx_seq_one_letter_code
_entity_poly.pdbx_strand_id
1 'polypeptide(L)'
;MLIGGATPVDRTRVIENYSWSPEAYSRNVRLGWGSSVENEFIELKDNYFVGNIYVQGIWKDAEVKNNHFYSERIDISEKEFPYNVYCNELPVENKIVLHENEYNPDRIDLIIYNWEDLGSVNVHLGNFVDVGKRFEIYSVLDLWGEPVVSGVYSGEIIRVPMGTKAPVQPNGYPNAITDVDNPGRRFGVFIIRVK
;
A
#
# COMPACT_ATOMS: atom_id res chain seq x y z
N MET A 1 -0.89 6.93 -8.27
CA MET A 1 -0.02 6.29 -9.27
C MET A 1 -0.51 6.61 -10.68
N LEU A 2 0.39 6.99 -11.60
CA LEU A 2 0.11 7.17 -13.03
C LEU A 2 1.01 6.23 -13.82
N ILE A 3 0.42 5.38 -14.66
CA ILE A 3 1.12 4.54 -15.64
C ILE A 3 0.65 4.99 -17.02
N GLY A 4 1.53 5.52 -17.86
CA GLY A 4 1.14 6.09 -19.17
C GLY A 4 1.67 7.51 -19.35
N GLY A 5 1.26 8.15 -20.45
CA GLY A 5 1.66 9.51 -20.78
C GLY A 5 1.35 9.84 -22.23
N ALA A 6 2.08 10.81 -22.79
CA ALA A 6 1.95 11.19 -24.21
C ALA A 6 2.57 10.17 -25.19
N THR A 7 3.19 9.10 -24.68
CA THR A 7 3.82 8.03 -25.47
C THR A 7 3.28 6.68 -25.05
N PRO A 8 3.13 5.71 -25.98
CA PRO A 8 2.73 4.35 -25.67
C PRO A 8 3.56 3.70 -24.57
N VAL A 9 2.87 2.94 -23.72
CA VAL A 9 3.47 2.04 -22.75
C VAL A 9 3.26 0.60 -23.20
N ASP A 10 4.26 -0.25 -22.99
CA ASP A 10 4.20 -1.69 -23.25
C ASP A 10 4.88 -2.47 -22.11
N ARG A 11 4.49 -3.73 -21.92
CA ARG A 11 5.05 -4.70 -20.96
C ARG A 11 5.22 -4.13 -19.55
N THR A 12 4.32 -3.25 -19.12
CA THR A 12 4.36 -2.69 -17.77
C THR A 12 3.72 -3.66 -16.80
N ARG A 13 4.36 -3.83 -15.65
CA ARG A 13 3.92 -4.74 -14.60
C ARG A 13 3.73 -3.95 -13.32
N VAL A 14 2.52 -4.00 -12.77
CA VAL A 14 2.13 -3.41 -11.50
C VAL A 14 1.68 -4.56 -10.63
N ILE A 15 2.60 -5.03 -9.78
CA ILE A 15 2.44 -6.25 -9.00
C ILE A 15 2.64 -5.93 -7.53
N GLU A 16 1.76 -6.44 -6.66
CA GLU A 16 1.86 -6.32 -5.20
C GLU A 16 2.02 -4.87 -4.73
N ASN A 17 1.26 -3.96 -5.31
CA ASN A 17 1.19 -2.57 -4.88
C ASN A 17 0.06 -2.37 -3.87
N TYR A 18 0.35 -1.58 -2.84
CA TYR A 18 -0.55 -1.33 -1.72
C TYR A 18 -0.81 0.17 -1.63
N SER A 19 -1.85 0.65 -2.30
CA SER A 19 -2.21 2.07 -2.23
C SER A 19 -3.18 2.34 -1.09
N TRP A 20 -3.15 3.56 -0.56
CA TRP A 20 -4.06 4.00 0.49
C TRP A 20 -4.72 5.32 0.12
N SER A 21 -5.93 5.50 0.61
CA SER A 21 -6.63 6.77 0.63
C SER A 21 -7.60 6.78 1.82
N PRO A 22 -7.89 7.95 2.42
CA PRO A 22 -8.92 8.07 3.45
C PRO A 22 -10.35 7.86 2.92
N GLU A 23 -10.56 7.91 1.60
CA GLU A 23 -11.90 7.92 0.98
C GLU A 23 -11.92 7.12 -0.34
N ALA A 24 -12.96 6.33 -0.58
CA ALA A 24 -13.08 5.48 -1.78
C ALA A 24 -13.15 6.26 -3.11
N TYR A 25 -13.51 7.55 -3.08
CA TYR A 25 -13.57 8.43 -4.24
C TYR A 25 -12.30 9.27 -4.49
N SER A 26 -11.29 9.18 -3.62
CA SER A 26 -10.04 9.92 -3.83
C SER A 26 -9.34 9.44 -5.09
N ARG A 27 -8.71 10.36 -5.83
CA ARG A 27 -7.88 9.99 -6.98
C ARG A 27 -6.72 9.10 -6.53
N ASN A 28 -6.64 7.88 -7.06
CA ASN A 28 -5.57 6.95 -6.67
C ASN A 28 -4.75 6.45 -7.87
N VAL A 29 -5.34 5.65 -8.75
CA VAL A 29 -4.65 5.04 -9.90
C VAL A 29 -5.16 5.63 -11.21
N ARG A 30 -4.24 5.89 -12.14
CA ARG A 30 -4.55 6.21 -13.53
C ARG A 30 -3.70 5.34 -14.47
N LEU A 31 -4.38 4.64 -15.37
CA LEU A 31 -3.79 3.76 -16.37
C LEU A 31 -4.05 4.35 -17.76
N GLY A 32 -3.00 4.87 -18.37
CA GLY A 32 -3.01 5.60 -19.63
C GLY A 32 -3.24 7.10 -19.45
N TRP A 33 -3.20 7.82 -20.57
CA TRP A 33 -3.39 9.26 -20.61
C TRP A 33 -3.99 9.68 -21.95
N GLY A 34 -4.81 10.75 -21.93
CA GLY A 34 -5.45 11.28 -23.13
C GLY A 34 -6.45 10.29 -23.74
N SER A 35 -6.76 10.46 -25.03
CA SER A 35 -7.71 9.60 -25.76
C SER A 35 -7.13 8.97 -27.03
N SER A 36 -5.93 9.37 -27.44
CA SER A 36 -5.32 8.96 -28.72
C SER A 36 -4.06 8.12 -28.56
N VAL A 37 -3.55 7.93 -27.34
CA VAL A 37 -2.36 7.11 -27.10
C VAL A 37 -2.80 5.65 -27.04
N GLU A 38 -2.25 4.84 -27.94
CA GLU A 38 -2.42 3.38 -27.97
C GLU A 38 -1.32 2.73 -27.16
N ASN A 39 -1.67 2.23 -25.98
CA ASN A 39 -0.80 1.40 -25.15
C ASN A 39 -0.95 -0.06 -25.58
N GLU A 40 0.12 -0.83 -25.41
CA GLU A 40 0.17 -2.23 -25.83
C GLU A 40 -0.37 -3.15 -24.73
N PHE A 41 0.44 -3.46 -23.72
CA PHE A 41 0.09 -4.42 -22.67
C PHE A 41 0.42 -3.91 -21.25
N ILE A 42 -0.45 -4.24 -20.29
CA ILE A 42 -0.21 -4.07 -18.85
C ILE A 42 -0.62 -5.31 -18.04
N GLU A 43 0.24 -5.69 -17.09
CA GLU A 43 -0.08 -6.67 -16.05
C GLU A 43 -0.40 -5.93 -14.75
N LEU A 44 -1.61 -6.16 -14.20
CA LEU A 44 -2.03 -5.77 -12.87
C LEU A 44 -2.28 -7.04 -12.05
N LYS A 45 -1.41 -7.33 -11.09
CA LYS A 45 -1.51 -8.57 -10.33
C LYS A 45 -1.34 -8.37 -8.83
N ASP A 46 -2.17 -9.03 -8.03
CA ASP A 46 -2.02 -9.12 -6.57
C ASP A 46 -1.95 -7.74 -5.88
N ASN A 47 -2.54 -6.69 -6.47
CA ASN A 47 -2.53 -5.34 -5.89
C ASN A 47 -3.70 -5.12 -4.92
N TYR A 48 -3.51 -4.20 -4.00
CA TYR A 48 -4.54 -3.70 -3.10
C TYR A 48 -4.69 -2.19 -3.30
N PHE A 49 -5.73 -1.77 -4.05
CA PHE A 49 -5.96 -0.38 -4.40
C PHE A 49 -7.15 0.20 -3.66
N VAL A 50 -6.92 1.32 -2.99
CA VAL A 50 -7.95 2.10 -2.29
C VAL A 50 -8.08 3.48 -2.93
N GLY A 51 -9.26 3.81 -3.45
CA GLY A 51 -9.55 5.04 -4.17
C GLY A 51 -9.71 4.83 -5.68
N ASN A 52 -10.21 5.86 -6.36
CA ASN A 52 -10.57 5.85 -7.78
C ASN A 52 -9.47 5.36 -8.72
N ILE A 53 -9.89 4.49 -9.63
CA ILE A 53 -9.08 3.88 -10.68
C ILE A 53 -9.63 4.31 -12.03
N TYR A 54 -8.83 5.09 -12.74
CA TYR A 54 -9.18 5.60 -14.07
C TYR A 54 -8.40 4.84 -15.14
N VAL A 55 -9.09 4.43 -16.19
CA VAL A 55 -8.48 3.91 -17.43
C VAL A 55 -8.70 4.96 -18.51
N GLN A 56 -7.61 5.38 -19.15
CA GLN A 56 -7.60 6.41 -20.19
C GLN A 56 -6.73 5.95 -21.37
N GLY A 57 -6.91 6.60 -22.51
CA GLY A 57 -6.28 6.18 -23.77
C GLY A 57 -6.89 4.88 -24.30
N ILE A 58 -6.14 4.21 -25.16
CA ILE A 58 -6.48 2.91 -25.73
C ILE A 58 -5.50 1.89 -25.14
N TRP A 59 -5.99 0.73 -24.73
CA TRP A 59 -5.19 -0.41 -24.29
C TRP A 59 -5.51 -1.59 -25.19
N LYS A 60 -4.48 -2.15 -25.84
CA LYS A 60 -4.66 -3.29 -26.76
C LYS A 60 -4.90 -4.59 -26.02
N ASP A 61 -4.23 -4.77 -24.88
CA ASP A 61 -4.33 -5.98 -24.08
C ASP A 61 -3.98 -5.71 -22.61
N ALA A 62 -4.45 -6.57 -21.71
CA ALA A 62 -4.12 -6.50 -20.29
C ALA A 62 -4.29 -7.87 -19.61
N GLU A 63 -3.48 -8.11 -18.59
CA GLU A 63 -3.72 -9.17 -17.62
C GLU A 63 -4.05 -8.54 -16.26
N VAL A 64 -5.28 -8.74 -15.79
CA VAL A 64 -5.75 -8.17 -14.52
C VAL A 64 -6.33 -9.26 -13.64
N LYS A 65 -5.60 -9.68 -12.61
CA LYS A 65 -6.03 -10.77 -11.72
C LYS A 65 -5.57 -10.60 -10.28
N ASN A 66 -6.34 -11.17 -9.36
CA ASN A 66 -6.11 -11.18 -7.91
C ASN A 66 -5.96 -9.79 -7.27
N ASN A 67 -6.44 -8.75 -7.93
CA ASN A 67 -6.43 -7.41 -7.37
C ASN A 67 -7.64 -7.21 -6.45
N HIS A 68 -7.48 -6.34 -5.46
CA HIS A 68 -8.58 -5.84 -4.64
C HIS A 68 -8.76 -4.36 -4.92
N PHE A 69 -9.93 -4.00 -5.44
CA PHE A 69 -10.30 -2.63 -5.77
C PHE A 69 -11.37 -2.15 -4.79
N TYR A 70 -11.00 -1.22 -3.90
CA TYR A 70 -11.91 -0.55 -2.97
C TYR A 70 -12.10 0.90 -3.42
N SER A 71 -13.13 1.14 -4.23
CA SER A 71 -13.31 2.42 -4.91
C SER A 71 -14.72 2.65 -5.44
N GLU A 72 -15.20 3.89 -5.32
CA GLU A 72 -16.46 4.32 -5.93
C GLU A 72 -16.42 4.33 -7.47
N ARG A 73 -15.24 4.40 -8.08
CA ARG A 73 -15.06 4.36 -9.54
C ARG A 73 -13.91 3.45 -9.93
N ILE A 74 -14.28 2.37 -10.62
CA ILE A 74 -13.35 1.39 -11.20
C ILE A 74 -13.64 1.31 -12.69
N ASP A 75 -12.79 1.94 -13.51
CA ASP A 75 -12.93 1.91 -14.98
C ASP A 75 -12.48 0.55 -15.59
N ILE A 76 -12.03 -0.40 -14.77
CA ILE A 76 -11.66 -1.76 -15.17
C ILE A 76 -12.93 -2.64 -15.16
N SER A 77 -13.22 -3.27 -16.30
CA SER A 77 -14.41 -4.13 -16.48
C SER A 77 -14.35 -5.41 -15.65
N GLU A 78 -15.23 -5.55 -14.66
CA GLU A 78 -15.41 -6.81 -13.90
C GLU A 78 -15.80 -7.98 -14.81
N LYS A 79 -16.57 -7.72 -15.87
CA LYS A 79 -16.97 -8.75 -16.83
C LYS A 79 -15.77 -9.30 -17.61
N GLU A 80 -14.81 -8.43 -17.96
CA GLU A 80 -13.62 -8.80 -18.72
C GLU A 80 -12.54 -9.43 -17.81
N PHE A 81 -12.45 -8.94 -16.57
CA PHE A 81 -11.46 -9.36 -15.58
C PHE A 81 -12.13 -9.86 -14.29
N PRO A 82 -12.88 -10.98 -14.32
CA PRO A 82 -13.71 -11.42 -13.20
C PRO A 82 -12.91 -11.97 -12.01
N TYR A 83 -11.62 -12.24 -12.16
CA TYR A 83 -10.77 -12.82 -11.12
C TYR A 83 -10.15 -11.74 -10.23
N ASN A 84 -10.95 -10.76 -9.80
CA ASN A 84 -10.56 -9.69 -8.89
C ASN A 84 -11.69 -9.43 -7.89
N VAL A 85 -11.38 -8.71 -6.81
CA VAL A 85 -12.38 -8.21 -5.86
C VAL A 85 -12.73 -6.77 -6.22
N TYR A 86 -14.01 -6.52 -6.49
CA TYR A 86 -14.56 -5.19 -6.76
C TYR A 86 -15.47 -4.79 -5.60
N CYS A 87 -15.14 -3.69 -4.92
CA CYS A 87 -15.94 -3.14 -3.83
C CYS A 87 -15.99 -1.62 -3.97
N ASN A 88 -17.19 -1.04 -3.84
CA ASN A 88 -17.41 0.40 -3.97
C ASN A 88 -17.25 1.17 -2.65
N GLU A 89 -17.01 0.46 -1.55
CA GLU A 89 -16.85 1.02 -0.21
C GLU A 89 -15.44 0.74 0.32
N LEU A 90 -15.08 1.43 1.40
CA LEU A 90 -13.85 1.11 2.12
C LEU A 90 -14.04 -0.22 2.90
N PRO A 91 -12.97 -1.02 3.05
CA PRO A 91 -13.00 -2.17 3.96
C PRO A 91 -13.26 -1.72 5.40
N VAL A 92 -13.85 -2.62 6.19
CA VAL A 92 -14.12 -2.40 7.62
C VAL A 92 -13.20 -3.20 8.54
N GLU A 93 -12.61 -4.28 8.04
CA GLU A 93 -11.68 -5.14 8.78
C GLU A 93 -10.24 -4.78 8.45
N ASN A 94 -9.38 -4.75 9.47
CA ASN A 94 -7.97 -4.45 9.31
C ASN A 94 -7.26 -5.38 8.32
N LYS A 95 -6.38 -4.82 7.49
CA LYS A 95 -5.47 -5.59 6.64
C LYS A 95 -4.04 -5.36 7.05
N ILE A 96 -3.32 -6.45 7.27
CA ILE A 96 -1.91 -6.46 7.59
C ILE A 96 -1.18 -7.14 6.44
N VAL A 97 -0.12 -6.50 5.95
CA VAL A 97 0.75 -7.03 4.91
C VAL A 97 2.16 -7.05 5.46
N LEU A 98 2.80 -8.22 5.36
CA LEU A 98 4.22 -8.39 5.59
C LEU A 98 4.85 -8.77 4.26
N HIS A 99 5.90 -8.05 3.87
CA HIS A 99 6.59 -8.25 2.61
C HIS A 99 8.10 -8.27 2.86
N GLU A 100 8.75 -9.41 2.59
CA GLU A 100 10.20 -9.54 2.71
C GLU A 100 10.91 -8.70 1.66
N ASN A 101 12.03 -8.10 2.02
CA ASN A 101 12.83 -7.39 1.04
C ASN A 101 13.74 -8.37 0.29
N GLU A 102 13.59 -8.46 -1.03
CA GLU A 102 14.38 -9.35 -1.90
C GLU A 102 15.90 -9.13 -1.80
N TYR A 103 16.33 -7.94 -1.39
CA TYR A 103 17.73 -7.53 -1.33
C TYR A 103 18.29 -7.47 0.09
N ASN A 104 17.43 -7.60 1.11
CA ASN A 104 17.82 -7.56 2.50
C ASN A 104 16.92 -8.49 3.34
N PRO A 105 17.37 -9.72 3.65
CA PRO A 105 16.56 -10.67 4.40
C PRO A 105 16.27 -10.22 5.84
N ASP A 106 17.04 -9.28 6.39
CA ASP A 106 16.82 -8.72 7.73
C ASP A 106 15.82 -7.54 7.72
N ARG A 107 15.21 -7.23 6.57
CA ARG A 107 14.24 -6.16 6.39
C ARG A 107 12.90 -6.71 5.91
N ILE A 108 11.85 -6.43 6.67
CA ILE A 108 10.46 -6.71 6.28
C ILE A 108 9.69 -5.40 6.24
N ASP A 109 8.97 -5.16 5.16
CA ASP A 109 8.02 -4.07 5.05
C ASP A 109 6.69 -4.51 5.66
N LEU A 110 6.18 -3.73 6.61
CA LEU A 110 4.91 -3.96 7.29
C LEU A 110 3.94 -2.84 6.93
N ILE A 111 2.84 -3.19 6.27
CA ILE A 111 1.78 -2.24 5.90
C ILE A 111 0.52 -2.61 6.70
N ILE A 112 -0.01 -1.64 7.44
CA ILE A 112 -1.21 -1.81 8.24
C ILE A 112 -2.26 -0.84 7.75
N TYR A 113 -3.33 -1.40 7.18
CA TYR A 113 -4.59 -0.70 6.98
C TYR A 113 -5.47 -0.93 8.21
N ASN A 114 -5.58 0.09 9.06
CA ASN A 114 -6.29 0.04 10.33
C ASN A 114 -7.70 0.64 10.17
N TRP A 115 -8.54 -0.06 9.41
CA TRP A 115 -9.93 0.33 9.13
C TRP A 115 -10.80 0.38 10.38
N GLU A 116 -10.46 -0.41 11.40
CA GLU A 116 -11.14 -0.42 12.70
C GLU A 116 -10.75 0.77 13.61
N ASP A 117 -9.84 1.65 13.16
CA ASP A 117 -9.40 2.87 13.86
C ASP A 117 -8.81 2.62 15.28
N LEU A 118 -8.16 1.46 15.46
CA LEU A 118 -7.61 1.03 16.74
C LEU A 118 -6.35 1.83 17.13
N GLY A 119 -6.11 2.02 18.43
CA GLY A 119 -4.86 2.63 18.92
C GLY A 119 -3.63 1.73 18.77
N SER A 120 -3.83 0.42 18.62
CA SER A 120 -2.78 -0.54 18.30
C SER A 120 -3.38 -1.73 17.54
N VAL A 121 -2.63 -2.29 16.62
CA VAL A 121 -3.04 -3.44 15.80
C VAL A 121 -2.20 -4.66 16.18
N ASN A 122 -2.86 -5.81 16.30
CA ASN A 122 -2.23 -7.08 16.59
C ASN A 122 -1.60 -7.65 15.31
N VAL A 123 -0.29 -7.81 15.29
CA VAL A 123 0.47 -8.30 14.13
C VAL A 123 1.11 -9.63 14.48
N HIS A 124 0.84 -10.63 13.64
CA HIS A 124 1.53 -11.92 13.68
C HIS A 124 2.69 -11.88 12.68
N LEU A 125 3.94 -11.90 13.17
CA LEU A 125 5.10 -11.95 12.29
C LEU A 125 5.31 -13.33 11.66
N GLY A 126 4.74 -14.40 12.23
CA GLY A 126 4.79 -15.73 11.65
C GLY A 126 6.21 -16.18 11.33
N ASN A 127 6.41 -16.70 10.12
CA ASN A 127 7.70 -17.22 9.67
C ASN A 127 8.68 -16.14 9.19
N PHE A 128 8.29 -14.86 9.22
CA PHE A 128 9.16 -13.77 8.77
C PHE A 128 10.26 -13.47 9.80
N VAL A 129 10.06 -13.84 11.07
CA VAL A 129 11.06 -13.65 12.14
C VAL A 129 11.13 -14.92 12.98
N ASP A 130 12.33 -15.48 13.13
CA ASP A 130 12.53 -16.65 13.99
C ASP A 130 12.37 -16.31 15.48
N VAL A 131 11.83 -17.26 16.24
CA VAL A 131 11.76 -17.15 17.71
C VAL A 131 13.16 -17.01 18.29
N GLY A 132 13.34 -16.04 19.20
CA GLY A 132 14.62 -15.71 19.82
C GLY A 132 15.43 -14.65 19.08
N LYS A 133 15.01 -14.22 17.88
CA LYS A 133 15.65 -13.10 17.17
C LYS A 133 15.25 -11.76 17.74
N ARG A 134 16.18 -10.81 17.73
CA ARG A 134 15.87 -9.43 18.10
C ARG A 134 15.20 -8.75 16.92
N PHE A 135 14.22 -7.90 17.18
CA PHE A 135 13.57 -7.10 16.15
C PHE A 135 13.33 -5.68 16.64
N GLU A 136 13.23 -4.77 15.67
CA GLU A 136 12.85 -3.37 15.85
C GLU A 136 11.87 -2.99 14.75
N ILE A 137 10.75 -2.36 15.11
CA ILE A 137 9.74 -1.87 14.17
C ILE A 137 9.83 -0.35 14.13
N TYR A 138 10.11 0.22 12.97
CA TYR A 138 10.21 1.66 12.74
C TYR A 138 9.04 2.13 11.89
N SER A 139 8.44 3.28 12.21
CA SER A 139 7.54 3.95 11.26
C SER A 139 8.36 4.55 10.12
N VAL A 140 7.87 4.49 8.88
CA VAL A 140 8.54 5.16 7.75
C VAL A 140 8.58 6.68 7.89
N LEU A 141 7.74 7.25 8.75
CA LEU A 141 7.73 8.67 9.07
C LEU A 141 8.90 9.08 9.99
N ASP A 142 9.57 8.11 10.62
CA ASP A 142 10.70 8.34 11.52
C ASP A 142 11.67 7.13 11.53
N LEU A 143 12.35 6.90 10.40
CA LEU A 143 13.26 5.74 10.21
C LEU A 143 14.58 5.83 10.98
N TRP A 144 14.89 7.01 11.50
CA TRP A 144 16.16 7.32 12.19
C TRP A 144 15.97 7.67 13.67
N GLY A 145 14.74 7.82 14.14
CA GLY A 145 14.43 7.99 15.56
C GLY A 145 14.27 6.66 16.29
N GLU A 146 13.47 6.67 17.37
CA GLU A 146 13.22 5.48 18.18
C GLU A 146 12.19 4.53 17.52
N PRO A 147 12.40 3.20 17.59
CA PRO A 147 11.45 2.23 17.10
C PRO A 147 10.12 2.35 17.86
N VAL A 148 9.00 2.11 17.16
CA VAL A 148 7.67 2.09 17.78
C VAL A 148 7.46 0.84 18.65
N VAL A 149 8.16 -0.25 18.34
CA VAL A 149 8.23 -1.48 19.13
C VAL A 149 9.62 -2.09 18.93
N SER A 150 10.22 -2.64 19.99
CA SER A 150 11.41 -3.48 19.87
C SER A 150 11.38 -4.60 20.91
N GLY A 151 12.11 -5.68 20.64
CA GLY A 151 12.15 -6.81 21.57
C GLY A 151 12.89 -8.02 21.00
N VAL A 152 12.71 -9.15 21.68
CA VAL A 152 13.10 -10.47 21.19
C VAL A 152 11.81 -11.19 20.82
N TYR A 153 11.70 -11.70 19.60
CA TYR A 153 10.48 -12.32 19.13
C TYR A 153 10.24 -13.64 19.86
N SER A 154 9.10 -13.76 20.54
CA SER A 154 8.73 -14.96 21.31
C SER A 154 7.84 -15.93 20.55
N GLY A 155 7.51 -15.63 19.28
CA GLY A 155 6.48 -16.35 18.51
C GLY A 155 5.05 -15.83 18.73
N GLU A 156 4.87 -14.89 19.65
CA GLU A 156 3.56 -14.33 20.02
C GLU A 156 3.16 -13.13 19.15
N ILE A 157 1.92 -12.68 19.31
CA ILE A 157 1.40 -11.45 18.69
C ILE A 157 2.21 -10.23 19.16
N ILE A 158 2.51 -9.35 18.22
CA ILE A 158 3.09 -8.03 18.51
C ILE A 158 2.00 -6.97 18.40
N ARG A 159 1.87 -6.13 19.43
CA ARG A 159 0.96 -4.99 19.42
C ARG A 159 1.68 -3.78 18.85
N VAL A 160 1.38 -3.43 17.60
CA VAL A 160 1.99 -2.28 16.91
C VAL A 160 1.14 -1.03 17.17
N PRO A 161 1.66 0.01 17.84
CA PRO A 161 0.91 1.24 18.09
C PRO A 161 0.77 2.06 16.80
N MET A 162 -0.41 2.62 16.57
CA MET A 162 -0.75 3.35 15.34
C MET A 162 -0.77 4.86 15.57
N GLY A 163 -0.36 5.65 14.57
CA GLY A 163 -0.43 7.11 14.61
C GLY A 163 0.49 7.80 15.62
N THR A 164 1.55 7.13 16.08
CA THR A 164 2.47 7.65 17.12
C THR A 164 3.59 8.53 16.57
N LYS A 165 3.80 8.57 15.25
CA LYS A 165 4.82 9.36 14.57
C LYS A 165 4.15 10.30 13.58
N ALA A 166 4.51 11.57 13.63
CA ALA A 166 4.04 12.56 12.67
C ALA A 166 4.96 12.59 11.43
N PRO A 167 4.44 12.89 10.23
CA PRO A 167 5.28 13.09 9.06
C PRO A 167 6.29 14.23 9.26
N VAL A 168 7.53 14.02 8.84
CA VAL A 168 8.56 15.06 8.83
C VAL A 168 8.36 16.01 7.66
N GLN A 169 8.60 17.31 7.88
CA GLN A 169 8.49 18.31 6.82
C GLN A 169 9.63 18.20 5.82
N PRO A 170 9.39 18.39 4.51
CA PRO A 170 10.44 18.43 3.52
C PRO A 170 11.32 19.68 3.70
N ASN A 171 12.62 19.51 3.52
CA ASN A 171 13.56 20.64 3.51
C ASN A 171 13.26 21.58 2.34
N GLY A 172 13.26 22.89 2.61
CA GLY A 172 13.04 23.92 1.60
C GLY A 172 11.57 24.28 1.35
N TYR A 173 10.61 23.57 1.95
CA TYR A 173 9.20 23.95 1.87
C TYR A 173 8.48 23.69 3.20
N PRO A 174 8.58 24.62 4.17
CA PRO A 174 7.95 24.43 5.48
C PRO A 174 6.42 24.40 5.36
N ASN A 175 5.78 23.59 6.19
CA ASN A 175 4.32 23.36 6.22
C ASN A 175 3.74 22.76 4.92
N ALA A 176 4.56 22.05 4.15
CA ALA A 176 4.11 21.34 2.95
C ALA A 176 3.24 20.12 3.29
N ILE A 177 3.47 19.50 4.45
CA ILE A 177 2.65 18.40 4.96
C ILE A 177 1.79 18.95 6.10
N THR A 178 0.49 18.81 5.99
CA THR A 178 -0.50 19.32 6.95
C THR A 178 -1.27 18.17 7.60
N ASP A 179 -2.17 18.49 8.53
CA ASP A 179 -2.96 17.46 9.23
C ASP A 179 -3.80 16.60 8.27
N VAL A 180 -4.24 17.15 7.13
CA VAL A 180 -5.00 16.37 6.14
C VAL A 180 -4.15 15.34 5.38
N ASP A 181 -2.83 15.51 5.39
CA ASP A 181 -1.87 14.59 4.77
C ASP A 181 -1.42 13.49 5.75
N ASN A 182 -1.75 13.64 7.04
CA ASN A 182 -1.40 12.67 8.06
C ASN A 182 -2.46 11.55 8.11
N PRO A 183 -2.13 10.28 7.78
CA PRO A 183 -3.08 9.17 7.87
C PRO A 183 -3.53 8.87 9.31
N GLY A 184 -2.88 9.47 10.30
CA GLY A 184 -3.18 9.28 11.72
C GLY A 184 -3.02 7.81 12.09
N ARG A 185 -4.04 7.25 12.74
CA ARG A 185 -4.03 5.83 13.14
C ARG A 185 -4.59 4.89 12.06
N ARG A 186 -5.26 5.41 11.03
CA ARG A 186 -6.01 4.60 10.04
C ARG A 186 -5.12 3.86 9.06
N PHE A 187 -3.89 4.32 8.89
CA PHE A 187 -2.90 3.68 8.02
C PHE A 187 -1.49 3.91 8.53
N GLY A 188 -0.65 2.89 8.44
CA GLY A 188 0.75 2.98 8.81
C GLY A 188 1.60 2.05 7.96
N VAL A 189 2.77 2.55 7.58
CA VAL A 189 3.82 1.77 6.93
C VAL A 189 5.02 1.76 7.86
N PHE A 190 5.58 0.58 8.05
CA PHE A 190 6.66 0.31 8.98
C PHE A 190 7.74 -0.53 8.31
N ILE A 191 8.95 -0.42 8.85
CA ILE A 191 10.08 -1.27 8.52
C ILE A 191 10.44 -2.08 9.76
N ILE A 192 10.38 -3.40 9.65
CA ILE A 192 10.91 -4.31 10.65
C ILE A 192 12.36 -4.60 10.30
N ARG A 193 13.26 -4.41 11.27
CA ARG A 193 14.66 -4.79 11.18
C ARG A 193 14.90 -5.96 12.12
N VAL A 194 15.36 -7.08 11.59
CA VAL A 194 15.74 -8.27 12.36
C VAL A 194 17.23 -8.20 12.67
N LYS A 195 17.63 -8.66 13.87
CA LYS A 195 19.01 -8.66 14.36
C LYS A 195 19.37 -10.00 15.01
#